data_AF-A0A966ZDA7-F1
#
_entry.id   AF-A0A966ZDA7-F1
#
_cell.length_a   1.000
_cell.length_b   1.000
_cell.length_c   1.000
_cell.angle_alpha   90.00
_cell.angle_beta   90.00
_cell.angle_gamma   90.00
#
_symmetry.space_group_name_H-M   'P 1'
#
loop_
_entity.id
_entity.type
_entity.pdbx_description
1 polymer ?
#
loop_
_entity_poly.entity_id
_entity_poly.type
_entity_poly.pdbx_seq_one_letter_code
_entity_poly.pdbx_strand_id
1 'polypeptide(L)' 'MSPQRWKAITPSQSAWESEALEYLRVGLPDHEPYMAWSNFEFLADDGTINEIDVLILTPMGFFLVEIKSRPGI' A
#
# COMPACT_ATOMS: atom_id res chain seq x y z
N MET A 1 -3.48 6.97 -9.68
CA MET A 1 -3.51 5.59 -10.21
C MET A 1 -4.93 5.03 -10.34
N SER A 2 -5.25 4.38 -11.48
CA SER A 2 -6.56 3.78 -11.77
C SER A 2 -6.86 2.52 -10.95
N PRO A 3 -8.15 2.10 -10.85
CA PRO A 3 -8.53 0.86 -10.16
C PRO A 3 -7.90 -0.42 -10.74
N GLN A 4 -7.45 -0.39 -12.00
CA GLN A 4 -6.75 -1.51 -12.61
C GLN A 4 -5.32 -1.69 -12.06
N ARG A 5 -4.72 -0.61 -11.53
CA ARG A 5 -3.33 -0.60 -11.02
C ARG A 5 -3.22 -0.44 -9.52
N TRP A 6 -4.26 0.05 -8.85
CA TRP A 6 -4.38 0.10 -7.39
C TRP A 6 -5.41 -0.90 -6.90
N LYS A 7 -4.97 -1.90 -6.13
CA LYS A 7 -5.83 -2.93 -5.55
C LYS A 7 -5.80 -2.87 -4.02
N ALA A 8 -6.90 -2.45 -3.40
CA ALA A 8 -7.11 -2.67 -1.98
C ALA A 8 -7.42 -4.15 -1.75
N ILE A 9 -6.59 -4.85 -0.98
CA ILE A 9 -6.83 -6.26 -0.63
C ILE A 9 -7.91 -6.35 0.42
N THR A 10 -7.77 -5.56 1.48
CA THR A 10 -8.78 -5.39 2.53
C THR A 10 -9.16 -3.91 2.61
N PRO A 11 -10.45 -3.55 2.74
CA PRO A 11 -10.82 -2.17 2.98
C PRO A 11 -10.26 -1.67 4.32
N SER A 12 -9.72 -0.45 4.34
CA SER A 12 -9.38 0.23 5.59
C SER A 12 -10.65 0.45 6.44
N GLN A 13 -10.52 0.25 7.75
CA GLN A 13 -11.59 0.53 8.72
C GLN A 13 -11.47 1.95 9.30
N SER A 14 -10.47 2.71 8.88
CA SER A 14 -10.12 4.00 9.42
C SER A 14 -10.21 5.09 8.34
N ALA A 15 -10.87 6.21 8.69
CA ALA A 15 -10.94 7.37 7.81
C ALA A 15 -9.56 7.99 7.55
N TRP A 16 -8.69 8.06 8.57
CA TRP A 16 -7.35 8.65 8.43
C TRP A 16 -6.41 7.77 7.60
N GLU A 17 -6.54 6.45 7.72
CA GLU A 17 -5.77 5.52 6.90
C GLU A 17 -6.26 5.56 5.45
N SER A 18 -7.58 5.59 5.24
CA SER A 18 -8.17 5.76 3.91
C SER A 18 -7.70 7.04 3.23
N GLU A 19 -7.62 8.15 3.96
CA GLU A 19 -7.11 9.43 3.44
C GLU A 19 -5.63 9.34 3.05
N ALA A 20 -4.80 8.70 3.88
CA ALA A 20 -3.38 8.51 3.58
C ALA A 20 -3.14 7.59 2.37
N LEU A 21 -3.93 6.51 2.25
CA LEU A 21 -3.90 5.62 1.10
C LEU A 21 -4.32 6.34 -0.18
N GLU A 22 -5.37 7.17 -0.10
CA GLU A 22 -5.82 7.99 -1.23
C GLU A 22 -4.74 8.99 -1.65
N TYR A 23 -4.09 9.65 -0.69
CA TYR A 23 -2.96 10.55 -0.95
C TYR A 23 -1.84 9.85 -1.73
N LEU A 24 -1.47 8.62 -1.33
CA LEU A 24 -0.49 7.82 -2.07
C LEU A 24 -1.01 7.45 -3.47
N ARG A 25 -2.26 6.98 -3.58
CA ARG A 25 -2.85 6.55 -4.85
C ARG A 25 -2.89 7.68 -5.88
N VAL A 26 -3.21 8.91 -5.49
CA VAL A 26 -3.23 10.07 -6.40
C VAL A 26 -1.82 10.53 -6.78
N GLY A 27 -0.83 10.31 -5.92
CA GLY A 27 0.57 10.65 -6.19
C GLY A 27 1.30 9.69 -7.11
N LEU A 28 0.82 8.46 -7.29
CA LEU A 28 1.48 7.44 -8.11
C LEU A 28 1.11 7.54 -9.61
N PRO A 29 2.10 7.36 -10.53
CA PRO A 29 1.85 7.27 -11.97
C PRO A 29 0.86 6.17 -12.35
N ASP A 30 0.07 6.40 -13.41
CA ASP A 30 -0.97 5.48 -13.88
C ASP A 30 -0.61 4.84 -15.24
N HIS A 31 0.55 4.23 -15.30
CA HIS A 31 1.02 3.49 -16.48
C HIS A 31 1.94 2.34 -16.04
N GLU A 32 2.18 1.39 -16.94
CA GLU A 32 3.11 0.30 -16.65
C GLU A 32 4.55 0.82 -16.42
N PRO A 33 5.32 0.20 -15.51
CA PRO A 33 5.01 -0.99 -14.70
C PRO A 33 4.41 -0.68 -13.32
N TYR A 34 3.91 0.54 -13.08
CA TYR A 34 3.42 0.92 -11.76
C TYR A 34 2.19 0.11 -11.34
N MET A 35 2.27 -0.55 -10.19
CA MET A 35 1.17 -1.28 -9.56
C MET A 35 1.24 -1.08 -8.05
N ALA A 36 0.11 -1.09 -7.37
CA ALA A 36 0.06 -0.95 -5.92
C ALA A 36 -1.01 -1.87 -5.31
N TRP A 37 -0.67 -2.45 -4.17
CA TRP A 37 -1.57 -3.24 -3.33
C TRP A 37 -1.59 -2.65 -1.93
N SER A 38 -2.77 -2.32 -1.42
CA SER A 38 -2.91 -1.80 -0.05
C SER A 38 -3.54 -2.82 0.88
N ASN A 39 -3.21 -2.70 2.17
CA ASN A 39 -3.79 -3.45 3.28
C ASN A 39 -3.73 -4.96 3.06
N PHE A 40 -2.53 -5.48 2.78
CA PHE A 40 -2.34 -6.90 2.54
C PHE A 40 -1.52 -7.55 3.65
N GLU A 41 -1.81 -8.82 3.87
CA GLU A 41 -1.12 -9.67 4.82
C GLU A 41 -0.48 -10.83 4.07
N PHE A 42 0.66 -11.30 4.55
CA PHE A 42 1.26 -12.52 4.04
C PHE A 42 1.86 -13.37 5.17
N LEU A 43 1.81 -14.69 4.96
CA LEU A 43 2.48 -15.66 5.80
C LEU A 43 3.92 -15.82 5.32
N ALA A 44 4.89 -15.48 6.18
CA ALA A 44 6.29 -15.73 5.90
C ALA A 44 6.67 -17.20 6.17
N ASP A 45 7.81 -17.63 5.65
CA ASP A 45 8.29 -19.01 5.77
C ASP A 45 8.57 -19.44 7.22
N ASP A 46 8.76 -18.48 8.13
CA ASP A 46 8.92 -18.71 9.57
C ASP A 46 7.58 -18.82 10.33
N GLY A 47 6.46 -18.76 9.61
CA GLY A 47 5.11 -18.83 10.16
C GLY A 47 4.57 -17.51 10.70
N THR A 48 5.31 -16.40 10.57
CA THR A 48 4.82 -15.09 10.99
C THR A 48 3.84 -14.50 9.99
N ILE A 49 2.80 -13.85 10.50
CA ILE A 49 1.90 -13.02 9.69
C ILE A 49 2.47 -11.61 9.70
N ASN A 50 2.71 -11.07 8.50
CA ASN A 50 3.21 -9.72 8.32
C ASN A 50 2.12 -8.88 7.64
N GLU A 51 1.77 -7.76 8.25
CA GLU A 51 0.82 -6.79 7.73
C GLU A 51 1.59 -5.64 7.09
N ILE A 52 1.17 -5.20 5.90
CA ILE A 52 1.78 -4.09 5.19
C ILE A 52 0.69 -3.14 4.68
N ASP A 53 0.87 -1.84 4.94
CA ASP A 53 -0.07 -0.82 4.49
C ASP A 53 -0.11 -0.71 2.96
N VAL A 54 1.06 -0.59 2.29
CA VAL A 54 1.15 -0.56 0.82
C VAL A 54 2.41 -1.25 0.28
N LEU A 55 2.26 -2.12 -0.73
CA LEU A 55 3.34 -2.57 -1.61
C LEU A 55 3.19 -1.91 -2.99
N ILE A 56 4.27 -1.31 -3.48
CA ILE A 56 4.29 -0.59 -4.77
C ILE A 56 5.37 -1.20 -5.68
N LEU A 57 4.97 -1.63 -6.88
CA LEU A 57 5.89 -1.94 -7.98
C LEU A 57 6.16 -0.67 -8.79
N THR A 58 7.43 -0.45 -9.12
CA THR A 58 7.89 0.66 -9.98
C THR A 58 8.95 0.15 -10.96
N PRO A 59 9.43 0.96 -11.93
CA PRO A 59 10.58 0.62 -12.74
C PRO A 59 11.86 0.31 -11.95
N MET A 60 11.97 0.83 -10.71
CA MET A 60 13.13 0.64 -9.84
C MET A 60 13.00 -0.58 -8.93
N GLY A 61 11.86 -1.27 -8.94
CA GLY A 61 11.57 -2.41 -8.08
C GLY A 61 10.43 -2.15 -7.10
N PHE A 62 10.38 -2.96 -6.05
CA PHE A 62 9.34 -2.95 -5.02
C PHE A 62 9.67 -2.02 -3.86
N PHE A 63 8.65 -1.32 -3.37
CA PHE A 63 8.70 -0.49 -2.17
C PHE A 63 7.60 -0.92 -1.21
N LEU A 64 7.96 -1.19 0.03
CA LEU A 64 7.02 -1.35 1.15
C LEU A 64 6.88 0.01 1.83
N VAL A 65 5.66 0.48 1.96
CA VAL A 65 5.34 1.76 2.61
C VAL A 65 4.50 1.47 3.84
N GLU A 66 4.99 1.95 4.98
CA GLU A 66 4.29 1.94 6.27
C GLU A 66 3.79 3.35 6.55
N ILE A 67 2.51 3.49 6.88
CA ILE A 67 1.83 4.75 7.17
C ILE A 67 1.69 4.89 8.68
N LYS A 68 2.17 6.02 9.22
CA LYS A 68 1.95 6.39 10.61
C LYS A 68 1.15 7.68 10.68
N SER A 69 -0.03 7.61 11.28
CA SER A 69 -0.94 8.74 11.46
C SER A 69 -0.64 9.56 12.72
N ARG A 70 0.47 9.27 13.40
CA ARG A 70 0.96 10.00 14.58
C ARG A 70 2.41 10.41 14.34
N PRO A 71 2.83 11.62 14.76
CA PRO A 71 4.24 11.97 14.80
C PRO A 71 4.99 10.94 15.63
N GLY A 72 6.12 10.45 15.13
CA GLY A 72 7.07 9.71 15.97
C GLY A 72 7.60 10.67 17.04
N ILE A 73 7.42 10.32 18.31
CA ILE A 73 8.07 11.01 19.44
C ILE A 73 9.50 10.51 19.54
#